data_AF-A0A482UVP0-F1
#
_entry.id   AF-A0A482UVP0-F1
#
_cell.length_a   1.000
_cell.length_b   1.000
_cell.length_c   1.000
_cell.angle_alpha   90.00
_cell.angle_beta   90.00
_cell.angle_gamma   90.00
#
_symmetry.space_group_name_H-M   'P 1'
#
loop_
_entity.id
_entity.type
_entity.pdbx_description
1 polymer ?
#
loop_
_entity_poly.entity_id
_entity_poly.type
_entity_poly.pdbx_seq_one_letter_code
_entity_poly.pdbx_strand_id
1 'polypeptide(L)'
;MCFQISFSYTKLPPPHIFPSRDNAEMHAAIKSVVATKQFGYEDFLTNLIVQACTTTLHPTATHPKLNLDSVRVVKCRGGNVLQSTVVKGMVLLRDTEGLIKR
;
A
#
# COMPACT_ATOMS: atom_id res chain seq x y z
N MET A 1 11.44 10.06 -10.01
CA MET A 1 10.82 9.37 -11.16
C MET A 1 9.34 9.66 -11.13
N CYS A 2 8.93 10.60 -11.97
CA CYS A 2 7.53 10.90 -12.26
C CYS A 2 6.99 9.70 -13.04
N PHE A 3 6.25 8.82 -12.39
CA PHE A 3 5.39 7.86 -13.09
C PHE A 3 3.99 8.44 -13.05
N GLN A 4 3.67 9.21 -14.08
CA GLN A 4 2.31 9.56 -14.42
C GLN A 4 1.60 8.25 -14.76
N ILE A 5 0.95 7.66 -13.76
CA ILE A 5 0.13 6.48 -13.97
C ILE A 5 -1.22 6.98 -14.45
N SER A 6 -1.41 6.96 -15.76
CA SER A 6 -2.75 6.95 -16.34
C SER A 6 -3.39 5.62 -15.97
N PHE A 7 -4.37 5.65 -15.05
CA PHE A 7 -5.15 4.49 -14.65
C PHE A 7 -6.16 4.19 -15.76
N SER A 8 -5.75 3.47 -16.80
CA SER A 8 -6.68 2.99 -17.83
C SER A 8 -7.53 1.89 -17.23
N TYR A 9 -8.77 2.24 -16.88
CA TYR A 9 -9.85 1.33 -16.49
C TYR A 9 -10.18 0.41 -17.69
N THR A 10 -9.49 -0.72 -17.83
CA THR A 10 -9.93 -1.80 -18.72
C THR A 10 -10.51 -2.93 -17.88
N LYS A 11 -11.84 -2.90 -17.75
CA LYS A 11 -12.76 -3.95 -17.28
C LYS A 11 -12.26 -4.83 -16.12
N LEU A 12 -12.31 -4.27 -14.92
CA LEU A 12 -12.56 -5.05 -13.70
C LEU A 12 -14.05 -4.92 -13.34
N PRO A 13 -14.71 -5.98 -12.85
CA PRO A 13 -16.08 -5.91 -12.38
C PRO A 13 -16.23 -4.79 -11.32
N PRO A 14 -17.41 -4.16 -11.24
CA PRO A 14 -17.62 -2.85 -10.62
C PRO A 14 -17.05 -2.76 -9.19
N PRO A 15 -16.33 -1.67 -8.85
CA PRO A 15 -15.81 -1.48 -7.51
C PRO A 15 -16.91 -0.94 -6.60
N HIS A 16 -17.83 -1.81 -6.17
CA HIS A 16 -18.48 -1.60 -4.88
C HIS A 16 -17.58 -2.23 -3.84
N ILE A 17 -16.71 -1.40 -3.25
CA ILE A 17 -16.03 -1.60 -1.96
C ILE A 17 -15.58 -3.05 -1.74
N PHE A 18 -14.38 -3.45 -2.18
CA PHE A 18 -13.86 -4.79 -1.88
C PHE A 18 -13.90 -5.04 -0.37
N PRO A 19 -14.81 -5.90 0.15
CA PRO A 19 -14.89 -6.21 1.55
C PRO A 19 -14.48 -7.67 1.76
N SER A 20 -13.76 -8.30 0.83
CA SER A 20 -13.22 -9.63 1.08
C SER A 20 -12.01 -9.44 1.99
N ARG A 21 -12.18 -9.84 3.25
CA ARG A 21 -11.10 -9.96 4.23
C ARG A 21 -10.08 -11.03 3.83
N ASP A 22 -10.34 -11.72 2.72
CA ASP A 22 -9.49 -12.75 2.15
C ASP A 22 -8.30 -12.15 1.43
N ASN A 23 -7.13 -12.35 2.03
CA ASN A 23 -5.86 -11.86 1.51
C ASN A 23 -5.55 -12.37 0.09
N ALA A 24 -6.08 -13.55 -0.28
CA ALA A 24 -5.84 -14.16 -1.59
C ALA A 24 -6.53 -13.40 -2.74
N GLU A 25 -7.79 -13.01 -2.55
CA GLU A 25 -8.54 -12.24 -3.57
C GLU A 25 -7.93 -10.85 -3.74
N MET A 26 -7.58 -10.20 -2.62
CA MET A 26 -6.95 -8.88 -2.64
C MET A 26 -5.57 -8.91 -3.32
N HIS A 27 -4.80 -9.98 -3.10
CA HIS A 27 -3.51 -10.18 -3.76
C HIS A 27 -3.67 -10.34 -5.29
N ALA A 28 -4.62 -11.15 -5.74
CA ALA A 28 -4.86 -11.35 -7.17
C ALA A 28 -5.28 -10.06 -7.89
N ALA A 29 -6.18 -9.29 -7.29
CA ALA A 29 -6.65 -8.02 -7.84
C ALA A 29 -5.52 -6.99 -7.94
N ILE A 30 -4.74 -6.80 -6.87
CA ILE A 30 -3.67 -5.79 -6.82
C ILE A 30 -2.49 -6.20 -7.70
N LYS A 31 -2.14 -7.50 -7.76
CA LYS A 31 -1.04 -8.01 -8.59
C LYS A 31 -1.18 -7.58 -10.05
N SER A 32 -2.38 -7.70 -10.61
CA SER A 32 -2.65 -7.33 -12.01
C SER A 32 -2.33 -5.85 -12.30
N VAL A 33 -2.64 -4.96 -11.35
CA VAL A 33 -2.41 -3.52 -11.49
C VAL A 33 -0.93 -3.16 -11.29
N VAL A 34 -0.24 -3.84 -10.37
CA VAL A 34 1.18 -3.59 -10.08
C VAL A 34 2.08 -4.14 -11.19
N ALA A 35 1.74 -5.31 -11.75
CA ALA A 35 2.46 -5.96 -12.83
C ALA A 35 2.64 -5.04 -14.06
N THR A 36 1.63 -4.23 -14.38
CA THR A 36 1.69 -3.27 -15.51
C THR A 36 2.70 -2.14 -15.32
N LYS A 37 3.12 -1.85 -14.09
CA LYS A 37 3.97 -0.70 -13.76
C LYS A 37 5.37 -1.09 -13.31
N GLN A 38 5.48 -2.21 -12.61
CA GLN A 38 6.71 -2.68 -11.98
C GLN A 38 6.81 -4.20 -12.17
N PHE A 39 7.26 -4.58 -13.36
CA PHE A 39 7.51 -5.98 -13.70
C PHE A 39 8.73 -6.51 -12.92
N GLY A 40 8.63 -7.75 -12.42
CA GLY A 40 9.69 -8.42 -11.67
C GLY A 40 9.60 -8.29 -10.13
N TYR A 41 8.98 -7.23 -9.60
CA TYR A 41 8.74 -7.05 -8.16
C TYR A 41 7.25 -7.09 -7.77
N GLU A 42 6.40 -7.58 -8.68
CA GLU A 42 4.94 -7.56 -8.53
C GLU A 42 4.47 -8.29 -7.27
N ASP A 43 4.96 -9.50 -7.00
CA ASP A 43 4.52 -10.29 -5.84
C ASP A 43 5.00 -9.68 -4.52
N PHE A 44 6.23 -9.16 -4.48
CA PHE A 44 6.77 -8.52 -3.29
C PHE A 44 6.01 -7.23 -2.94
N LEU A 45 5.77 -6.36 -3.92
CA LEU A 45 5.04 -5.11 -3.71
C LEU A 45 3.56 -5.37 -3.38
N THR A 46 2.94 -6.37 -4.02
CA THR A 46 1.56 -6.75 -3.76
C THR A 46 1.39 -7.21 -2.31
N ASN A 47 2.30 -8.04 -1.80
CA ASN A 47 2.27 -8.50 -0.40
C ASN A 47 2.33 -7.34 0.61
N LEU A 48 3.18 -6.33 0.38
CA LEU A 48 3.26 -5.16 1.24
C LEU A 48 1.96 -4.32 1.21
N ILE A 49 1.37 -4.15 0.03
CA ILE A 49 0.12 -3.39 -0.11
C ILE A 49 -1.03 -4.13 0.59
N VAL A 50 -1.14 -5.44 0.40
CA VAL A 50 -2.15 -6.29 1.06
C VAL A 50 -2.05 -6.17 2.58
N GLN A 51 -0.83 -6.27 3.14
CA GLN A 51 -0.61 -6.11 4.59
C GLN A 51 -1.01 -4.73 5.13
N ALA A 52 -0.74 -3.66 4.36
CA ALA A 52 -1.13 -2.30 4.72
C ALA A 52 -2.66 -2.11 4.68
N CYS A 53 -3.34 -2.66 3.67
CA CYS A 53 -4.80 -2.63 3.56
C CYS A 53 -5.47 -3.38 4.72
N THR A 54 -4.97 -4.57 5.09
CA THR A 54 -5.51 -5.35 6.22
C THR A 54 -5.35 -4.61 7.55
N THR A 55 -4.29 -3.81 7.71
CA THR A 55 -4.05 -3.01 8.93
C THR A 55 -4.98 -1.79 9.02
N THR A 56 -5.33 -1.19 7.89
CA THR A 56 -6.17 0.03 7.86
C THR A 56 -7.66 -0.27 7.90
N LEU A 57 -8.06 -1.51 7.65
CA LEU A 57 -9.45 -1.91 7.69
C LEU A 57 -9.96 -2.03 9.14
N HIS A 58 -11.06 -1.34 9.44
CA HIS A 58 -11.67 -1.39 10.77
C HIS A 58 -12.30 -2.77 11.03
N PRO A 59 -12.07 -3.41 12.19
CA PRO A 59 -12.51 -4.77 12.46
C PRO A 59 -14.03 -4.94 12.64
N THR A 60 -14.79 -3.85 12.80
CA THR A 60 -16.18 -3.87 13.30
C THR A 60 -17.20 -3.25 12.33
N ALA A 61 -16.79 -2.74 11.17
CA ALA A 61 -17.71 -2.04 10.28
C ALA A 61 -18.48 -2.98 9.34
N THR A 62 -19.82 -2.96 9.42
CA THR A 62 -20.78 -3.68 8.55
C THR A 62 -20.61 -3.36 7.06
N HIS A 63 -20.02 -2.20 6.76
CA HIS A 63 -19.56 -1.82 5.43
C HIS A 63 -18.07 -1.40 5.54
N PRO A 64 -17.13 -2.27 5.15
CA PRO A 64 -15.70 -1.96 5.25
C PRO A 64 -15.31 -0.91 4.20
N LYS A 65 -15.44 0.37 4.56
CA LYS A 65 -14.97 1.48 3.73
C LYS A 65 -13.46 1.61 3.92
N LEU A 66 -12.71 1.37 2.84
CA LEU A 66 -11.28 1.66 2.77
C LEU A 66 -11.08 3.17 2.56
N ASN A 67 -10.51 3.84 3.54
CA ASN A 67 -10.06 5.22 3.40
C ASN A 67 -8.67 5.24 2.75
N LEU A 68 -8.58 5.79 1.55
CA LEU A 68 -7.34 5.80 0.76
C LEU A 68 -6.24 6.64 1.43
N ASP A 69 -6.61 7.69 2.17
CA ASP A 69 -5.65 8.59 2.85
C ASP A 69 -4.97 7.97 4.08
N SER A 70 -5.53 6.87 4.59
CA SER A 70 -4.97 6.11 5.72
C SER A 70 -3.72 5.32 5.32
N VAL A 71 -3.55 5.00 4.02
CA VAL A 71 -2.37 4.32 3.50
C VAL A 71 -1.45 5.35 2.85
N ARG A 72 -0.31 5.61 3.50
CA ARG A 72 0.72 6.54 2.99
C ARG A 72 1.98 5.79 2.61
N VAL A 73 2.63 6.22 1.54
CA VAL A 73 3.90 5.65 1.06
C VAL A 73 5.03 6.64 1.32
N VAL A 74 6.07 6.18 2.01
CA VAL A 74 7.30 6.95 2.26
C VAL A 74 8.46 6.26 1.55
N LYS A 75 9.31 7.03 0.88
CA LYS A 75 10.48 6.53 0.16
C LYS A 75 11.76 6.96 0.90
N CYS A 76 12.40 6.04 1.60
CA CYS A 76 13.72 6.27 2.17
C CYS A 76 14.81 5.98 1.12
N ARG A 77 15.80 6.86 1.02
CA ARG A 77 16.98 6.68 0.18
C ARG A 77 18.03 5.89 0.98
N GLY A 78 18.82 5.04 0.32
CA GLY A 78 19.90 4.27 0.95
C GLY A 78 19.62 2.79 1.24
N GLY A 79 18.57 2.19 0.66
CA GLY A 79 18.26 0.76 0.79
C GLY A 79 17.79 0.11 -0.51
N ASN A 80 17.54 -1.20 -0.47
CA ASN A 80 16.97 -1.98 -1.58
C ASN A 80 15.43 -2.08 -1.43
N VAL A 81 14.72 -2.26 -2.55
CA VAL A 81 13.28 -2.50 -2.59
C VAL A 81 12.89 -3.69 -1.70
N LEU A 82 13.69 -4.75 -1.69
CA LEU A 82 13.47 -5.96 -0.89
C LEU A 82 13.50 -5.71 0.64
N GLN A 83 14.07 -4.59 1.09
CA GLN A 83 14.10 -4.21 2.51
C GLN A 83 12.88 -3.37 2.92
N SER A 84 11.92 -3.17 2.02
CA SER A 84 10.71 -2.40 2.32
C SER A 84 9.83 -3.16 3.30
N THR A 85 9.26 -2.44 4.27
CA THR A 85 8.39 -3.01 5.30
C THR A 85 7.17 -2.12 5.52
N VAL A 86 6.09 -2.71 6.04
CA VAL A 86 4.88 -1.98 6.43
C VAL A 86 5.02 -1.54 7.88
N VAL A 87 4.90 -0.23 8.12
CA VAL A 87 4.93 0.35 9.46
C VAL A 87 3.50 0.64 9.90
N LYS A 88 3.12 0.13 11.09
CA LYS A 88 1.82 0.42 11.71
C LYS A 88 1.90 1.77 12.43
N GLY A 89 1.77 2.87 11.69
CA GLY A 89 1.90 4.22 12.21
C GLY A 89 2.28 5.22 11.12
N MET A 90 3.00 6.27 11.50
CA MET A 90 3.49 7.30 10.58
C MET A 90 5.00 7.46 10.71
N VAL A 91 5.68 7.59 9.58
CA VAL A 91 7.10 7.94 9.53
C VAL A 91 7.20 9.44 9.28
N LEU A 92 7.83 10.16 10.20
CA LEU A 92 8.07 11.59 10.11
C LEU A 92 9.57 11.84 9.87
N LEU A 93 9.90 12.58 8.82
CA LEU A 93 11.25 13.08 8.59
C LEU A 93 11.39 14.41 9.32
N ARG A 94 11.67 14.35 10.62
CA ARG A 94 11.95 15.51 11.46
C ARG A 94 13.22 15.25 12.24
N ASP A 95 14.01 16.30 12.42
CA ASP A 95 15.09 16.31 13.40
C ASP A 95 14.49 16.15 14.80
N THR A 96 15.30 15.68 15.74
CA THR A 96 14.90 15.59 17.14
C THR A 96 14.59 16.99 17.67
N GLU A 97 13.39 17.17 18.22
CA GLU A 97 12.94 18.42 18.88
C GLU A 97 13.60 18.62 20.26
N GLY A 98 14.57 17.79 20.64
CA GLY A 98 15.26 17.83 21.92
C GLY A 98 16.57 18.62 21.87
N LEU A 99 16.96 19.21 23.00
CA LEU A 99 18.23 19.94 23.19
C LEU A 99 19.48 19.05 23.07
N ILE A 100 19.32 17.72 23.09
CA ILE A 100 20.42 16.76 23.02
C ILE A 100 20.40 16.11 21.64
N LYS A 101 21.22 16.65 20.73
CA LYS A 101 21.69 15.94 19.54
C LYS A 101 22.95 15.19 19.95
N ARG A 102 22.92 13.85 19.93
CA ARG A 102 24.13 13.02 20.01
C ARG A 102 24.59 12.68 18.60
#